data_AF-A0A2G2FBV9-F1
#
_entry.id   AF-A0A2G2FBV9-F1
#
_cell.length_a   1.000
_cell.length_b   1.000
_cell.length_c   1.000
_cell.angle_alpha   90.00
_cell.angle_beta   90.00
_cell.angle_gamma   90.00
#
_symmetry.space_group_name_H-M   'P 1'
#
loop_
_entity.id
_entity.type
_entity.pdbx_description
1 polymer ?
#
loop_
_entity_poly.entity_id
_entity_poly.type
_entity_poly.pdbx_seq_one_letter_code
_entity_poly.pdbx_strand_id
1 'polypeptide(L)'
;MEEEKKAVRNDEVYSKVVRAGKRTYFFDVKSTRNNDLYVTLTESKKTTYNGQPSYQKHKLFLYKEDFEKFTEGLQDALNKIEELKQTDEYSDASDSTSYTSVDFDELS
;
A
#
# COMPACT_ATOMS: atom_id res chain seq x y z
N MET A 1 -17.70 26.82 -1.88
CA MET A 1 -18.41 25.53 -1.63
C MET A 1 -17.34 24.50 -1.39
N GLU A 2 -16.88 24.40 -0.15
CA GLU A 2 -15.71 23.61 0.26
C GLU A 2 -16.08 22.67 1.41
N GLU A 3 -17.29 22.12 1.35
CA GLU A 3 -17.88 21.28 2.41
C GLU A 3 -18.57 20.02 1.88
N GLU A 4 -18.20 19.52 0.69
CA GLU A 4 -18.66 18.21 0.26
C GLU A 4 -17.77 17.07 0.75
N LYS A 5 -18.20 16.53 1.89
CA LYS A 5 -18.11 15.13 2.32
C LYS A 5 -16.88 14.71 3.12
N LYS A 6 -16.82 15.27 4.33
CA LYS A 6 -16.29 14.63 5.56
C LYS A 6 -17.10 13.39 6.02
N ALA A 7 -17.91 12.79 5.14
CA ALA A 7 -19.00 11.86 5.48
C ALA A 7 -18.70 10.37 5.22
N VAL A 8 -17.44 9.96 5.04
CA VAL A 8 -17.08 8.54 4.77
C VAL A 8 -15.93 8.08 5.67
N ARG A 9 -15.93 8.47 6.95
CA ARG A 9 -15.00 7.94 7.96
C ARG A 9 -15.65 6.97 8.95
N ASN A 10 -16.97 6.81 8.95
CA ASN A 10 -17.65 6.00 9.97
C ASN A 10 -17.39 4.50 9.85
N ASP A 11 -16.93 4.02 8.69
CA ASP A 11 -16.73 2.60 8.43
C ASP A 11 -15.23 2.23 8.36
N GLU A 12 -14.31 3.16 8.61
CA GLU A 12 -12.86 2.90 8.59
C GLU A 12 -12.38 2.56 10.01
N VAL A 13 -11.98 1.31 10.20
CA VAL A 13 -11.58 0.74 11.49
C VAL A 13 -10.08 0.93 11.75
N TYR A 14 -9.28 0.90 10.68
CA TYR A 14 -7.83 1.08 10.74
C TYR A 14 -7.32 1.58 9.39
N SER A 15 -6.27 2.39 9.39
CA SER A 15 -5.55 2.77 8.17
C SER A 15 -4.05 2.83 8.42
N LYS A 16 -3.26 2.31 7.48
CA LYS A 16 -1.79 2.43 7.46
C LYS A 16 -1.34 2.96 6.11
N VAL A 17 -0.48 3.97 6.15
CA VAL A 17 0.12 4.58 4.96
C VAL A 17 1.59 4.21 4.88
N VAL A 18 2.03 3.72 3.73
CA VAL A 18 3.44 3.39 3.44
C VAL A 18 3.90 4.21 2.23
N ARG A 19 4.89 5.08 2.41
CA ARG A 19 5.49 5.88 1.34
C ARG A 19 6.73 5.17 0.81
N ALA A 20 6.81 4.99 -0.49
CA ALA A 20 7.91 4.31 -1.18
C ALA A 20 8.28 5.08 -2.46
N GLY A 21 9.10 6.12 -2.32
CA GLY A 21 9.52 6.98 -3.43
C GLY A 21 8.34 7.63 -4.15
N LYS A 22 8.12 7.26 -5.42
CA LYS A 22 6.99 7.77 -6.24
C LYS A 22 5.66 7.08 -5.97
N ARG A 23 5.61 6.05 -5.12
CA ARG A 23 4.42 5.29 -4.78
C ARG A 23 4.03 5.54 -3.32
N THR A 24 2.73 5.58 -3.05
CA THR A 24 2.16 5.58 -1.70
C THR A 24 1.13 4.47 -1.63
N TYR A 25 1.27 3.58 -0.66
CA TYR A 25 0.35 2.50 -0.39
C TYR A 25 -0.52 2.85 0.81
N PHE A 26 -1.81 2.56 0.70
CA PHE A 26 -2.82 2.74 1.74
C PHE A 26 -3.42 1.37 2.04
N PHE A 27 -3.36 0.96 3.29
CA PHE A 27 -3.91 -0.27 3.81
C PHE A 27 -5.04 0.09 4.77
N ASP A 28 -6.28 0.08 4.27
CA ASP A 28 -7.45 0.45 5.06
C ASP A 28 -8.25 -0.80 5.44
N VAL A 29 -8.58 -0.97 6.72
CA VAL A 29 -9.54 -1.96 7.20
C VAL A 29 -10.88 -1.25 7.36
N LYS A 30 -11.92 -1.79 6.73
CA LYS A 30 -13.25 -1.21 6.72
C LYS A 30 -14.30 -2.22 7.12
N SER A 31 -15.39 -1.75 7.71
CA SER A 31 -16.57 -2.57 8.01
C SER A 31 -17.64 -2.41 6.95
N THR A 32 -18.35 -3.49 6.63
CA THR A 32 -19.61 -3.44 5.89
C THR A 32 -20.75 -3.06 6.82
N ARG A 33 -21.95 -2.84 6.26
CA ARG A 33 -23.18 -2.63 7.05
C ARG A 33 -23.54 -3.81 7.95
N ASN A 34 -23.03 -5.01 7.65
CA ASN A 34 -23.24 -6.23 8.43
C ASN A 34 -22.13 -6.44 9.49
N ASN A 35 -21.29 -5.44 9.74
CA ASN A 35 -20.13 -5.51 10.63
C ASN A 35 -19.02 -6.47 10.18
N ASP A 36 -19.05 -6.98 8.93
CA ASP A 36 -17.95 -7.75 8.37
C ASP A 36 -16.77 -6.86 8.00
N LEU A 37 -15.55 -7.30 8.28
CA LEU A 37 -14.35 -6.56 7.97
C LEU A 37 -13.77 -6.97 6.61
N TYR A 38 -13.30 -5.97 5.85
CA TYR A 38 -12.59 -6.16 4.59
C TYR A 38 -11.42 -5.17 4.50
N VAL A 39 -10.45 -5.48 3.64
CA VAL A 39 -9.28 -4.63 3.41
C VAL A 39 -9.39 -3.94 2.06
N THR A 40 -9.06 -2.65 2.02
CA THR A 40 -8.78 -1.92 0.78
C THR A 40 -7.28 -1.64 0.69
N LEU A 41 -6.61 -2.22 -0.31
CA LEU A 41 -5.25 -1.83 -0.68
C LEU A 41 -5.34 -0.81 -1.79
N THR A 42 -4.81 0.40 -1.58
CA THR A 42 -4.67 1.39 -2.65
C THR A 42 -3.21 1.71 -2.88
N GLU A 43 -2.74 1.56 -4.10
CA GLU A 43 -1.50 2.17 -4.56
C GLU A 43 -1.82 3.50 -5.25
N SER A 44 -1.15 4.58 -4.85
CA SER A 44 -1.10 5.83 -5.59
C SER A 44 0.32 6.06 -6.11
N LYS A 45 0.48 6.03 -7.43
CA LYS A 45 1.73 6.32 -8.12
C LYS A 45 1.70 7.74 -8.66
N LYS A 46 2.66 8.56 -8.25
CA LYS A 46 2.89 9.89 -8.82
C LYS A 46 3.47 9.73 -10.22
N THR A 47 2.75 10.22 -11.21
CA THR A 47 3.12 10.27 -12.62
C THR A 47 3.28 11.71 -13.08
N THR A 48 3.91 11.91 -14.24
CA THR A 48 3.98 13.21 -14.89
C THR A 48 3.29 13.07 -16.24
N TYR A 49 2.29 13.90 -16.52
CA TYR A 49 1.63 13.97 -17.82
C TYR A 49 1.71 15.41 -18.31
N ASN A 50 2.34 15.62 -19.46
CA ASN A 50 2.56 16.94 -20.07
C ASN A 50 3.18 17.98 -19.12
N GLY A 51 4.19 17.55 -18.32
CA GLY A 51 4.87 18.42 -17.35
C GLY A 51 4.10 18.70 -16.06
N GLN A 52 2.84 18.27 -15.96
CA GLN A 52 2.02 18.40 -14.77
C GLN A 52 2.04 17.12 -13.93
N PRO A 53 2.12 17.21 -12.58
CA PRO A 53 2.02 16.04 -11.72
C PRO A 53 0.60 15.46 -11.78
N SER A 54 0.51 14.17 -12.04
CA SER A 54 -0.72 13.39 -12.01
C SER A 54 -0.55 12.19 -11.07
N TYR A 55 -1.66 11.55 -10.68
CA TYR A 55 -1.62 10.39 -9.79
C TYR A 55 -2.44 9.25 -10.38
N GLN A 56 -1.79 8.12 -10.64
CA GLN A 56 -2.45 6.89 -11.00
C GLN A 56 -2.78 6.11 -9.73
N LYS A 57 -4.04 5.67 -9.60
CA LYS A 57 -4.48 4.89 -8.44
C LYS A 57 -4.87 3.48 -8.87
N HIS A 58 -4.33 2.48 -8.19
CA HIS A 58 -4.75 1.09 -8.29
C HIS A 58 -5.39 0.71 -6.96
N LYS A 59 -6.59 0.14 -6.99
CA LYS A 59 -7.33 -0.22 -5.78
C LYS A 59 -7.75 -1.68 -5.86
N LEU A 60 -7.45 -2.41 -4.79
CA LEU A 60 -7.85 -3.78 -4.57
C LEU A 60 -8.77 -3.82 -3.35
N PHE A 61 -9.85 -4.58 -3.45
CA PHE A 61 -10.71 -4.95 -2.33
C PHE A 61 -10.45 -6.41 -2.02
N LEU A 62 -10.20 -6.71 -0.75
CA LEU A 62 -9.96 -8.06 -0.28
C LEU A 62 -10.96 -8.36 0.83
N TYR A 63 -11.75 -9.41 0.64
CA TYR A 63 -12.76 -9.87 1.59
C TYR A 63 -12.23 -11.04 2.42
N LYS A 64 -12.90 -11.31 3.55
CA LYS A 64 -12.43 -12.24 4.58
C LYS A 64 -12.17 -13.65 4.06
N GLU A 65 -13.00 -14.12 3.13
CA GLU A 65 -12.91 -15.44 2.48
C GLU A 65 -11.60 -15.64 1.69
N ASP A 66 -10.96 -14.55 1.26
CA ASP A 66 -9.77 -14.58 0.42
C ASP A 66 -8.48 -14.26 1.20
N PHE A 67 -8.56 -13.86 2.47
CA PHE A 67 -7.41 -13.39 3.26
C PHE A 67 -6.27 -14.40 3.33
N GLU A 68 -6.58 -15.66 3.61
CA GLU A 68 -5.58 -16.71 3.77
C GLU A 68 -4.86 -16.98 2.44
N LYS A 69 -5.62 -17.31 1.39
CA LYS A 69 -5.08 -17.59 0.05
C LYS A 69 -4.29 -16.41 -0.52
N PHE A 70 -4.77 -15.18 -0.33
CA PHE A 70 -4.07 -14.00 -0.79
C PHE A 70 -2.75 -13.79 -0.03
N THR A 71 -2.76 -13.98 1.29
CA THR A 71 -1.56 -13.82 2.13
C THR A 71 -0.50 -14.86 1.78
N GLU A 72 -0.90 -16.12 1.61
CA GLU A 72 -0.01 -17.20 1.18
C GLU A 72 0.60 -16.91 -0.20
N GLY A 73 -0.22 -16.55 -1.19
CA GLY A 73 0.27 -16.24 -2.53
C GLY A 73 1.21 -15.02 -2.56
N LEU A 74 0.93 -14.01 -1.73
CA LEU A 74 1.82 -12.85 -1.60
C LEU A 74 3.15 -13.23 -0.94
N GLN A 75 3.12 -14.02 0.14
CA GLN A 75 4.33 -14.47 0.83
C GLN A 75 5.19 -15.37 -0.06
N ASP A 76 4.59 -16.31 -0.79
CA ASP A 76 5.29 -17.18 -1.73
C ASP A 76 6.01 -16.38 -2.82
N ALA A 77 5.33 -15.39 -3.41
CA ALA A 77 5.93 -14.49 -4.40
C ALA A 77 7.10 -13.67 -3.83
N LEU A 78 6.99 -13.18 -2.59
CA LEU A 78 8.05 -12.43 -1.92
C LEU A 78 9.26 -13.32 -1.61
N ASN A 79 9.03 -14.51 -1.05
CA ASN A 79 10.08 -15.50 -0.80
C ASN A 79 10.80 -15.85 -2.09
N LYS A 80 10.07 -16.01 -3.20
CA LYS A 80 10.69 -16.30 -4.49
C LYS A 80 11.60 -15.19 -4.98
N ILE A 81 11.25 -13.92 -4.73
CA ILE A 81 12.12 -12.78 -5.04
C ILE A 81 13.41 -12.85 -4.22
N GLU A 82 13.32 -13.18 -2.93
CA GLU A 82 14.49 -13.31 -2.06
C GLU A 82 15.43 -14.44 -2.52
N GLU A 83 14.88 -15.60 -2.88
CA GLU A 83 15.66 -16.70 -3.48
C GLU A 83 16.39 -16.25 -4.76
N LEU A 84 15.70 -15.55 -5.66
CA LEU A 84 16.27 -15.09 -6.94
C LEU A 84 17.36 -14.02 -6.75
N LYS A 85 17.26 -13.20 -5.70
CA LYS A 85 18.32 -12.24 -5.35
C LYS A 85 19.59 -12.94 -4.88
N GLN A 86 19.49 -14.10 -4.23
CA GLN A 86 20.64 -14.87 -3.75
C GLN A 86 21.40 -15.60 -4.87
N THR A 87 20.74 -15.89 -5.99
CA THR A 87 21.34 -16.59 -7.13
C THR A 87 22.10 -15.68 -8.11
N ASP A 88 22.31 -14.39 -7.77
CA ASP A 88 23.04 -13.37 -8.54
C ASP A 88 22.58 -13.09 -9.99
N GLU A 89 21.58 -13.81 -10.51
CA GLU A 89 20.94 -13.52 -11.80
C GLU A 89 20.10 -12.22 -11.77
N TYR A 90 19.72 -11.76 -10.57
CA TYR A 90 18.86 -10.59 -10.36
C TYR A 90 19.32 -9.70 -9.18
N SER A 91 20.60 -9.79 -8.77
CA SER A 91 21.11 -8.98 -7.67
C SER A 91 21.14 -7.50 -8.08
N ASP A 92 20.29 -6.72 -7.41
CA ASP A 92 20.17 -5.29 -7.66
C ASP A 92 21.41 -4.61 -7.05
N ALA A 93 22.30 -4.07 -7.88
CA ALA A 93 23.52 -3.36 -7.46
C ALA A 93 23.26 -2.03 -6.72
N SER A 94 22.03 -1.83 -6.21
CA SER A 94 21.53 -0.57 -5.65
C SER A 94 20.97 -0.67 -4.23
N ASP A 95 21.05 -1.83 -3.55
CA ASP A 95 20.64 -2.00 -2.14
C ASP A 95 21.67 -1.35 -1.18
N SER A 96 21.76 -0.01 -1.20
CA SER A 96 22.48 0.81 -0.22
C SER A 96 21.66 2.02 0.24
N THR A 97 20.38 1.82 0.53
CA THR A 97 19.68 2.76 1.41
C THR A 97 18.77 1.99 2.33
N SER A 98 19.25 1.89 3.57
CA SER A 98 18.54 1.45 4.76
C SER A 98 17.09 1.91 4.76
N TYR A 99 16.17 0.95 4.89
CA TYR A 99 14.80 1.17 5.35
C TYR A 99 14.84 1.50 6.86
N THR A 100 15.49 2.60 7.23
CA THR A 100 15.37 3.14 8.57
C THR A 100 14.12 3.99 8.63
N SER A 101 13.21 3.56 9.51
CA SER A 101 12.04 4.26 9.96
C SER A 101 12.27 5.77 10.00
N VAL A 102 11.55 6.50 9.15
CA VAL A 102 11.45 7.96 9.28
C VAL A 102 10.50 8.22 10.45
N ASP A 103 11.06 8.42 11.64
CA ASP A 103 10.31 8.86 12.81
C ASP A 103 9.81 10.30 12.59
N PHE A 104 8.50 10.48 12.71
CA PHE A 104 7.77 11.68 12.28
C PHE A 104 7.66 12.75 13.38
N ASP A 105 8.32 12.56 14.52
CA ASP A 105 8.30 13.50 15.65
C ASP A 105 9.23 14.71 15.47
N GLU A 106 10.02 14.77 14.39
CA GLU A 106 10.97 15.88 14.17
C GLU A 106 10.39 17.05 13.34
N LEU A 107 9.10 16.98 12.97
CA LEU A 107 8.42 17.99 12.13
C LEU A 107 7.31 18.77 12.87
N SER A 108 7.21 18.68 14.20
CA SER A 108 6.26 19.47 14.99
C SER A 108 6.83 20.80 15.45
#